data_AF-A0A251LAJ3-F1
#
_entry.id   AF-A0A251LAJ3-F1
#
_cell.length_a   1.000
_cell.length_b   1.000
_cell.length_c   1.000
_cell.angle_alpha   90.00
_cell.angle_beta   90.00
_cell.angle_gamma   90.00
#
_symmetry.space_group_name_H-M   'P 1'
#
loop_
_entity.id
_entity.type
_entity.pdbx_description
1 polymer ?
#
loop_
_entity_poly.entity_id
_entity_poly.type
_entity_poly.pdbx_seq_one_letter_code
_entity_poly.pdbx_strand_id
1 'polypeptide(L)'
;MHSQETSSGDSNSKIASHSPPSVSVPDWDQPLTEEELQAIDAVEAAFQRSTPTNTIPSSSVIRKRHSPPPNDLDMRKNRRQLPNSVVGLSRPFSLSPCEANTKVRYPALKFGGHIIYSRTPMEVEKAARELLQSLEAKQGEMGQVIVGFDIEWRPSFRRGVLPGKAAVMQLCCGTDYCHVMHIIHSGITETLQFLLEDSMLLKVGVGIRNDSVKVFKDYNVSVKAVEDLSYMANKKLGGKPKSWGLRSLTELLICKELQKLNRIRLGNWEVDVLSKKQLEYAATDAFASWQLYQVLKTLPDAKDATAERSDELNVVPQQ
;
A
#
# COMPACT_ATOMS: atom_id res chain seq x y z
N MET A 1 -40.29 -44.45 -62.55
CA MET A 1 -41.14 -43.67 -63.47
C MET A 1 -40.98 -42.19 -63.08
N HIS A 2 -40.13 -41.47 -63.82
CA HIS A 2 -40.46 -40.23 -64.55
C HIS A 2 -40.91 -39.07 -63.62
N SER A 3 -40.00 -38.15 -63.24
CA SER A 3 -39.53 -36.95 -63.99
C SER A 3 -40.54 -35.80 -63.99
N GLN A 4 -40.19 -34.67 -63.36
CA GLN A 4 -40.04 -33.37 -64.05
C GLN A 4 -39.48 -32.25 -63.13
N GLU A 5 -38.58 -31.47 -63.73
CA GLU A 5 -37.90 -30.26 -63.26
C GLU A 5 -38.73 -28.98 -63.49
N THR A 6 -38.45 -27.93 -62.70
CA THR A 6 -38.29 -26.50 -63.11
C THR A 6 -37.52 -25.79 -61.96
N SER A 7 -36.28 -25.29 -62.11
CA SER A 7 -35.86 -23.95 -62.62
C SER A 7 -36.66 -22.80 -62.00
N SER A 8 -36.15 -21.68 -61.46
CA SER A 8 -34.86 -20.97 -61.45
C SER A 8 -35.03 -19.72 -60.56
N GLY A 9 -33.98 -19.20 -59.93
CA GLY A 9 -34.05 -17.88 -59.27
C GLY A 9 -32.85 -17.53 -58.39
N ASP A 10 -31.73 -17.17 -59.03
CA ASP A 10 -30.59 -16.52 -58.38
C ASP A 10 -30.99 -15.18 -57.76
N SER A 11 -30.68 -14.98 -56.49
CA SER A 11 -30.55 -13.63 -55.90
C SER A 11 -29.29 -13.57 -55.04
N ASN A 12 -28.30 -12.94 -55.65
CA ASN A 12 -26.96 -12.65 -55.18
C ASN A 12 -27.01 -11.69 -53.98
N SER A 13 -26.96 -12.19 -52.75
CA SER A 13 -26.81 -11.35 -51.56
C SER A 13 -25.32 -11.08 -51.31
N LYS A 14 -24.92 -9.85 -51.62
CA LYS A 14 -23.61 -9.29 -51.26
C LYS A 14 -23.45 -9.35 -49.73
N ILE A 15 -22.64 -10.29 -49.25
CA ILE A 15 -22.12 -10.25 -47.87
C ILE A 15 -21.11 -9.10 -47.82
N ALA A 16 -21.56 -7.96 -47.30
CA ALA A 16 -20.68 -6.86 -46.95
C ALA A 16 -19.75 -7.33 -45.83
N SER A 17 -18.46 -7.45 -46.15
CA SER A 17 -17.39 -7.60 -45.16
C SER A 17 -17.30 -6.32 -44.34
N HIS A 18 -18.11 -6.20 -43.30
CA HIS A 18 -17.91 -5.22 -42.26
C HIS A 18 -16.71 -5.66 -41.43
N SER A 19 -15.57 -5.01 -41.68
CA SER A 19 -14.46 -4.99 -40.74
C SER A 19 -15.01 -4.62 -39.36
N PRO A 20 -14.67 -5.35 -38.28
CA PRO A 20 -15.11 -4.97 -36.95
C PRO A 20 -14.60 -3.54 -36.66
N PRO A 21 -15.41 -2.68 -36.03
CA PRO A 21 -14.93 -1.38 -35.60
C PRO A 21 -13.68 -1.61 -34.75
N SER A 22 -12.60 -0.89 -35.06
CA SER A 22 -11.42 -0.86 -34.21
C SER A 22 -11.89 -0.51 -32.81
N VAL A 23 -11.87 -1.49 -31.90
CA VAL A 23 -12.11 -1.25 -30.49
C VAL A 23 -10.98 -0.33 -30.07
N SER A 24 -11.27 0.96 -29.94
CA SER A 24 -10.39 1.90 -29.30
C SER A 24 -10.20 1.38 -27.88
N VAL A 25 -9.04 0.79 -27.62
CA VAL A 25 -8.60 0.41 -26.28
C VAL A 25 -8.81 1.66 -25.41
N PRO A 26 -9.63 1.59 -24.36
CA PRO A 26 -9.87 2.74 -23.49
C PRO A 26 -8.54 3.36 -23.09
N ASP A 27 -8.47 4.68 -23.09
CA ASP A 27 -7.30 5.50 -22.71
C ASP A 27 -6.56 4.99 -21.44
N TRP A 28 -7.29 4.31 -20.56
CA TRP A 28 -6.83 3.76 -19.28
C TRP A 28 -6.24 2.35 -19.30
N ASP A 29 -6.47 1.58 -20.36
CA ASP A 29 -5.76 0.32 -20.57
C ASP A 29 -4.36 0.56 -21.17
N GLN A 30 -4.03 1.82 -21.47
CA GLN A 30 -2.66 2.20 -21.78
C GLN A 30 -1.81 2.16 -20.50
N PRO A 31 -0.65 1.48 -20.53
CA PRO A 31 0.25 1.48 -19.38
C PRO A 31 0.73 2.90 -19.09
N LEU A 32 0.75 3.28 -17.81
CA LEU A 32 1.38 4.52 -17.34
C LEU A 32 2.77 4.68 -17.96
N THR A 33 3.10 5.90 -18.39
CA THR A 33 4.43 6.15 -18.94
C THR A 33 5.49 6.04 -17.85
N GLU A 34 6.74 5.83 -18.25
CA GLU A 34 7.85 5.74 -17.29
C GLU A 34 8.02 7.04 -16.50
N GLU A 35 7.76 8.20 -17.12
CA GLU A 35 7.77 9.50 -16.46
C GLU A 35 6.66 9.63 -15.41
N GLU A 36 5.45 9.14 -15.71
CA GLU A 36 4.34 9.13 -14.75
C GLU A 36 4.65 8.21 -13.56
N LEU A 37 5.21 7.03 -13.81
CA LEU A 37 5.64 6.10 -12.77
C LEU A 37 6.70 6.73 -11.86
N GLN A 38 7.69 7.41 -12.43
CA GLN A 38 8.75 8.11 -11.68
C GLN A 38 8.20 9.28 -10.86
N ALA A 39 7.25 10.05 -11.39
CA ALA A 39 6.59 11.13 -10.65
C ALA A 39 5.84 10.59 -9.43
N ILE A 40 5.16 9.45 -9.58
CA ILE A 40 4.43 8.80 -8.48
C ILE A 40 5.40 8.26 -7.43
N ASP A 41 6.49 7.59 -7.84
CA ASP A 41 7.54 7.14 -6.93
C ASP A 41 8.15 8.29 -6.13
N ALA A 42 8.36 9.45 -6.76
CA ALA A 42 8.87 10.64 -6.09
C ALA A 42 7.89 11.17 -5.03
N VAL A 43 6.58 11.17 -5.31
CA VAL A 43 5.54 11.57 -4.35
C VAL A 43 5.48 10.60 -3.17
N GLU A 44 5.51 9.30 -3.41
CA GLU A 44 5.49 8.31 -2.33
C GLU A 44 6.74 8.35 -1.47
N ALA A 45 7.91 8.50 -2.08
CA ALA A 45 9.16 8.70 -1.37
C ALA A 45 9.13 9.98 -0.52
N ALA A 46 8.49 11.05 -1.01
CA ALA A 46 8.30 12.28 -0.24
C ALA A 46 7.36 12.05 0.95
N PHE A 47 6.22 11.37 0.76
CA PHE A 47 5.29 11.02 1.85
C PHE A 47 5.92 10.16 2.94
N GLN A 48 6.81 9.23 2.57
CA GLN A 48 7.57 8.42 3.52
C GLN A 48 8.63 9.23 4.29
N ARG A 49 9.08 10.37 3.74
CA ARG A 49 10.09 11.25 4.35
C ARG A 49 9.48 12.41 5.15
N SER A 50 8.29 12.87 4.81
CA SER A 50 7.65 14.04 5.44
C SER A 50 6.71 13.63 6.59
N THR A 51 7.20 13.72 7.82
CA THR A 51 6.36 13.85 9.02
C THR A 51 5.91 15.31 9.20
N PRO A 52 4.65 15.62 9.58
CA PRO A 52 4.28 17.00 9.85
C PRO A 52 4.81 17.44 11.22
N THR A 53 5.72 18.40 11.22
CA THR A 53 5.90 19.32 12.35
C THR A 53 4.77 20.35 12.29
N ASN A 54 3.91 20.35 13.31
CA ASN A 54 2.93 21.40 13.53
C ASN A 54 3.64 22.74 13.72
N THR A 55 3.48 23.65 12.77
CA THR A 55 3.69 25.08 12.98
C THR A 55 2.56 25.83 12.29
N ILE A 56 1.65 26.36 13.11
CA ILE A 56 0.57 27.26 12.71
C ILE A 56 1.19 28.58 12.23
N PRO A 57 0.91 29.08 11.01
CA PRO A 57 1.17 30.47 10.69
C PRO A 57 -0.09 31.29 11.00
N SER A 58 0.01 32.14 12.02
CA SER A 58 -0.99 33.15 12.34
C SER A 58 -0.98 34.23 11.25
N SER A 59 -2.08 34.37 10.53
CA SER A 59 -2.28 35.43 9.53
C SER A 59 -2.85 36.68 10.21
N SER A 60 -2.10 37.79 10.21
CA SER A 60 -2.66 39.13 10.42
C SER A 60 -2.29 40.03 9.25
N VAL A 61 -3.32 40.41 8.50
CA VAL A 61 -3.29 41.35 7.38
C VAL A 61 -3.49 42.75 7.96
N ILE A 62 -2.52 43.65 7.83
CA ILE A 62 -2.74 45.10 7.98
C ILE A 62 -2.08 45.86 6.82
N ARG A 63 -2.89 46.75 6.24
CA ARG A 63 -2.72 47.49 4.99
C ARG A 63 -1.68 48.62 5.07
N LYS A 64 -0.99 48.86 3.95
CA LYS A 64 -0.14 50.03 3.64
C LYS A 64 -0.90 51.36 3.70
N ARG A 65 -0.27 52.42 4.20
CA ARG A 65 -0.52 53.83 3.80
C ARG A 65 0.79 54.60 3.61
N HIS A 66 0.70 55.50 2.63
CA HIS A 66 1.59 56.48 2.00
C HIS A 66 2.66 57.24 2.83
N SER A 67 3.78 57.56 2.15
CA SER A 67 4.88 58.54 2.44
C SER A 67 4.41 60.02 2.21
N PRO A 68 5.16 61.14 2.47
CA PRO A 68 6.64 61.37 2.40
C PRO A 68 7.23 62.40 3.47
N PRO A 69 8.30 63.22 3.22
CA PRO A 69 9.68 63.21 3.80
C PRO A 69 9.99 64.48 4.70
N PRO A 70 11.22 65.03 4.97
CA PRO A 70 12.62 64.75 4.53
C PRO A 70 13.79 64.96 5.57
N ASN A 71 15.04 64.87 5.07
CA ASN A 71 16.31 65.54 5.44
C ASN A 71 17.41 64.88 6.33
N ASP A 72 18.61 64.92 5.74
CA ASP A 72 19.99 65.09 6.24
C ASP A 72 20.53 64.27 7.43
N LEU A 73 21.63 63.54 7.22
CA LEU A 73 22.99 63.99 7.59
C LEU A 73 24.08 62.94 7.29
N ASP A 74 25.22 63.45 6.86
CA ASP A 74 26.52 62.84 6.60
C ASP A 74 27.23 62.36 7.89
N MET A 75 27.98 61.24 7.83
CA MET A 75 29.31 61.03 8.48
C MET A 75 29.78 59.55 8.49
N ARG A 76 30.73 59.26 7.61
CA ARG A 76 32.04 58.58 7.82
C ARG A 76 32.24 57.56 8.98
N LYS A 77 32.68 56.31 8.67
CA LYS A 77 34.08 55.79 8.85
C LYS A 77 34.23 54.25 8.73
N ASN A 78 35.27 53.87 7.98
CA ASN A 78 36.22 52.76 8.17
C ASN A 78 35.84 51.30 7.85
N ARG A 79 36.16 50.90 6.62
CA ARG A 79 36.51 49.52 6.21
C ARG A 79 37.85 49.08 6.81
N ARG A 80 37.94 47.83 7.26
CA ARG A 80 39.20 47.07 7.34
C ARG A 80 39.04 45.77 6.55
N GLN A 81 39.88 45.60 5.54
CA GLN A 81 40.09 44.35 4.78
C GLN A 81 41.06 43.43 5.55
N LEU A 82 40.94 42.12 5.34
CA LEU A 82 41.94 41.11 5.71
C LEU A 82 42.78 40.73 4.46
N PRO A 83 44.09 40.48 4.59
CA PRO A 83 44.97 40.27 3.45
C PRO A 83 45.02 38.82 2.97
N ASN A 84 45.38 38.67 1.69
CA ASN A 84 45.55 37.41 0.97
C ASN A 84 46.96 36.80 1.10
N SER A 85 46.96 35.47 1.03
CA SER A 85 47.98 34.56 0.47
C SER A 85 49.31 34.33 1.21
N VAL A 86 49.56 33.05 1.54
CA VAL A 86 50.78 32.32 1.14
C VAL A 86 50.40 30.89 0.76
N VAL A 87 50.91 30.43 -0.39
CA VAL A 87 50.77 29.08 -0.98
C VAL A 87 51.95 28.21 -0.52
N GLY A 88 51.74 26.91 -0.24
CA GLY A 88 52.84 25.96 -0.06
C GLY A 88 52.47 24.55 0.39
N LEU A 89 52.12 23.69 -0.59
CA LEU A 89 52.32 22.23 -0.68
C LEU A 89 52.44 21.37 0.60
N SER A 90 51.43 20.53 0.85
CA SER A 90 51.60 19.07 1.08
C SER A 90 50.24 18.39 1.23
N ARG A 91 49.95 17.41 0.37
CA ARG A 91 48.80 16.49 0.53
C ARG A 91 48.95 15.72 1.84
N PRO A 92 47.84 15.45 2.53
CA PRO A 92 47.42 14.06 2.63
C PRO A 92 45.94 13.90 2.29
N PHE A 93 45.66 12.84 1.52
CA PHE A 93 44.38 12.12 1.40
C PHE A 93 43.13 12.88 1.87
N SER A 94 42.43 13.48 0.92
CA SER A 94 41.01 13.75 1.08
C SER A 94 40.31 12.40 1.23
N LEU A 95 40.04 12.01 2.47
CA LEU A 95 38.98 11.07 2.77
C LEU A 95 37.67 11.81 2.50
N SER A 96 37.26 11.86 1.24
CA SER A 96 35.84 11.94 0.95
C SER A 96 35.20 10.76 1.68
N PRO A 97 34.20 10.98 2.57
CA PRO A 97 33.33 9.90 2.95
C PRO A 97 32.73 9.41 1.63
N CYS A 98 33.19 8.25 1.17
CA CYS A 98 32.39 7.46 0.25
C CYS A 98 31.14 7.12 1.08
N GLU A 99 30.12 7.98 1.01
CA GLU A 99 28.75 7.57 1.28
C GLU A 99 28.37 6.60 0.16
N ALA A 100 29.02 5.43 0.15
CA ALA A 100 28.41 4.23 -0.34
C ALA A 100 27.20 4.04 0.56
N ASN A 101 26.08 4.61 0.13
CA ASN A 101 24.78 4.34 0.68
C ASN A 101 24.51 2.87 0.33
N THR A 102 25.15 1.94 1.06
CA THR A 102 24.94 0.51 0.97
C THR A 102 23.54 0.26 1.51
N LYS A 103 22.55 0.58 0.69
CA LYS A 103 21.16 0.20 0.92
C LYS A 103 21.19 -1.32 1.05
N VAL A 104 20.99 -1.81 2.26
CA VAL A 104 20.90 -3.24 2.54
C VAL A 104 19.84 -3.81 1.59
N ARG A 105 20.25 -4.73 0.72
CA ARG A 105 19.35 -5.36 -0.24
C ARG A 105 18.75 -6.58 0.41
N TYR A 106 17.54 -6.45 0.92
CA TYR A 106 16.80 -7.56 1.47
C TYR A 106 16.28 -8.49 0.36
N PRO A 107 16.17 -9.80 0.61
CA PRO A 107 15.49 -10.71 -0.31
C PRO A 107 14.01 -10.31 -0.44
N ALA A 108 13.44 -10.53 -1.62
CA ALA A 108 12.02 -10.25 -1.86
C ALA A 108 11.13 -11.16 -0.99
N LEU A 109 10.15 -10.57 -0.30
CA LEU A 109 9.05 -11.34 0.27
C LEU A 109 8.14 -11.81 -0.86
N LYS A 110 7.74 -13.08 -0.79
CA LYS A 110 6.72 -13.68 -1.65
C LYS A 110 5.86 -14.59 -0.81
N PHE A 111 4.57 -14.60 -1.07
CA PHE A 111 3.71 -15.67 -0.58
C PHE A 111 4.11 -16.99 -1.28
N GLY A 112 4.44 -18.01 -0.48
CA GLY A 112 4.91 -19.31 -0.97
C GLY A 112 3.85 -20.39 -1.04
N GLY A 113 2.64 -20.12 -0.53
CA GLY A 113 1.52 -21.06 -0.53
C GLY A 113 0.68 -21.00 -1.81
N HIS A 114 -0.50 -21.59 -1.73
CA HIS A 114 -1.46 -21.65 -2.82
C HIS A 114 -2.36 -20.42 -2.83
N ILE A 115 -2.42 -19.75 -3.98
CA ILE A 115 -3.32 -18.62 -4.19
C ILE A 115 -4.65 -19.16 -4.71
N ILE A 116 -5.71 -19.02 -3.92
CA ILE A 116 -7.07 -19.39 -4.31
C ILE A 116 -7.72 -18.17 -4.94
N TYR A 117 -7.73 -18.10 -6.27
CA TYR A 117 -8.35 -17.01 -7.02
C TYR A 117 -9.82 -17.34 -7.33
N SER A 118 -10.73 -16.46 -6.91
CA SER A 118 -12.18 -16.62 -7.11
C SER A 118 -12.75 -15.37 -7.77
N ARG A 119 -13.56 -15.53 -8.83
CA ARG A 119 -14.09 -14.41 -9.63
C ARG A 119 -15.60 -14.33 -9.65
N THR A 120 -16.26 -15.49 -9.70
CA THR A 120 -17.72 -15.54 -9.75
C THR A 120 -18.32 -15.57 -8.35
N PRO A 121 -19.61 -15.19 -8.17
CA PRO A 121 -20.29 -15.33 -6.88
C PRO A 121 -20.22 -16.76 -6.34
N MET A 122 -20.37 -17.77 -7.19
CA MET A 122 -20.30 -19.18 -6.78
C MET A 122 -18.90 -19.58 -6.29
N GLU A 123 -17.85 -19.15 -6.98
CA GLU A 123 -16.47 -19.41 -6.58
C GLU A 123 -16.12 -18.72 -5.26
N VAL A 124 -16.51 -17.45 -5.10
CA VAL A 124 -16.26 -16.70 -3.86
C VAL A 124 -17.03 -17.30 -2.69
N GLU A 125 -18.29 -17.68 -2.89
CA GLU A 125 -19.08 -18.33 -1.85
C GLU A 125 -18.48 -19.67 -1.43
N LYS A 126 -18.02 -20.47 -2.40
CA LYS A 126 -17.32 -21.74 -2.13
C LYS A 126 -16.02 -21.49 -1.34
N ALA A 127 -15.18 -20.56 -1.80
CA ALA A 127 -13.91 -20.24 -1.16
C ALA A 127 -14.10 -19.68 0.26
N ALA A 128 -15.14 -18.87 0.49
CA ALA A 128 -15.49 -18.36 1.80
C ALA A 128 -15.96 -19.48 2.75
N ARG A 129 -16.73 -20.47 2.27
CA ARG A 129 -17.12 -21.64 3.07
C ARG A 129 -15.93 -22.52 3.44
N GLU A 130 -15.04 -22.78 2.49
CA GLU A 130 -13.80 -23.52 2.74
C GLU A 130 -12.91 -22.79 3.77
N LEU A 131 -12.81 -21.46 3.65
CA LEU A 131 -12.10 -20.64 4.61
C LEU A 131 -12.75 -20.76 6.00
N LEU A 132 -14.06 -20.57 6.13
CA LEU A 132 -14.78 -20.69 7.40
C LEU A 132 -14.51 -22.03 8.09
N GLN A 133 -14.65 -23.14 7.37
CA GLN A 133 -14.36 -24.49 7.90
C GLN A 133 -12.91 -24.62 8.38
N SER A 134 -11.96 -24.05 7.62
CA SER A 134 -10.54 -24.08 8.00
C SER A 134 -10.25 -23.26 9.27
N LEU A 135 -11.01 -22.19 9.51
CA LEU A 135 -10.86 -21.32 10.68
C LEU A 135 -11.49 -21.97 11.92
N GLU A 136 -12.66 -22.61 11.78
CA GLU A 136 -13.30 -23.37 12.86
C GLU A 136 -12.39 -24.48 13.39
N ALA A 137 -11.70 -25.20 12.48
CA ALA A 137 -10.71 -26.22 12.86
C ALA A 137 -9.53 -25.64 13.66
N LYS A 138 -9.09 -24.42 13.34
CA LYS A 138 -7.98 -23.73 14.04
C LYS A 138 -8.40 -23.11 15.37
N GLN A 139 -9.66 -22.69 15.49
CA GLN A 139 -10.19 -22.02 16.67
C GLN A 139 -10.23 -22.94 17.90
N GLY A 140 -10.35 -24.26 17.69
CA GLY A 140 -10.29 -25.26 18.76
C GLY A 140 -8.92 -25.37 19.45
N GLU A 141 -7.85 -24.85 18.83
CA GLU A 141 -6.48 -24.99 19.33
C GLU A 141 -5.87 -23.66 19.84
N MET A 142 -6.32 -22.50 19.34
CA MET A 142 -5.64 -21.22 19.53
C MET A 142 -6.61 -20.02 19.53
N GLY A 143 -6.83 -19.40 20.70
CA GLY A 143 -7.47 -18.09 20.94
C GLY A 143 -8.21 -17.37 19.79
N GLN A 144 -7.93 -16.07 19.60
CA GLN A 144 -8.50 -15.28 18.50
C GLN A 144 -7.78 -15.61 17.19
N VAL A 145 -8.53 -15.88 16.12
CA VAL A 145 -7.99 -16.23 14.81
C VAL A 145 -7.59 -14.97 14.06
N ILE A 146 -6.40 -14.99 13.45
CA ILE A 146 -5.79 -13.82 12.80
C ILE A 146 -5.79 -14.02 11.29
N VAL A 147 -6.22 -13.00 10.56
CA VAL A 147 -6.28 -12.97 9.09
C VAL A 147 -5.61 -11.71 8.58
N GLY A 148 -4.58 -11.87 7.74
CA GLY A 148 -4.05 -10.77 6.95
C GLY A 148 -5.09 -10.31 5.92
N PHE A 149 -5.40 -9.02 5.92
CA PHE A 149 -6.44 -8.42 5.10
C PHE A 149 -5.87 -7.30 4.26
N ASP A 150 -6.25 -7.26 2.99
CA ASP A 150 -5.96 -6.15 2.08
C ASP A 150 -7.06 -6.03 1.01
N ILE A 151 -7.11 -4.89 0.32
CA ILE A 151 -7.98 -4.68 -0.84
C ILE A 151 -7.26 -3.86 -1.92
N GLU A 152 -7.64 -4.09 -3.18
CA GLU A 152 -7.10 -3.36 -4.33
C GLU A 152 -8.23 -2.76 -5.17
N TRP A 153 -7.97 -1.61 -5.80
CA TRP A 153 -8.94 -0.91 -6.65
C TRP A 153 -8.24 -0.15 -7.77
N ARG A 154 -8.97 0.11 -8.86
CA ARG A 154 -8.44 0.97 -9.93
C ARG A 154 -8.27 2.41 -9.41
N PRO A 155 -7.04 2.97 -9.44
CA PRO A 155 -6.81 4.35 -9.01
C PRO A 155 -7.48 5.35 -9.97
N SER A 156 -7.70 6.57 -9.49
CA SER A 156 -8.11 7.71 -10.32
C SER A 156 -7.08 8.82 -10.18
N PHE A 157 -6.50 9.22 -11.31
CA PHE A 157 -5.49 10.30 -11.37
C PHE A 157 -6.08 11.63 -11.84
N ARG A 158 -7.35 11.64 -12.28
CA ARG A 158 -8.04 12.87 -12.69
C ARG A 158 -8.59 13.58 -11.47
N ARG A 159 -8.23 14.85 -11.31
CA ARG A 159 -8.70 15.68 -10.19
C ARG A 159 -10.23 15.74 -10.17
N GLY A 160 -10.83 15.41 -9.04
CA GLY A 160 -12.29 15.42 -8.85
C GLY A 160 -12.99 14.13 -9.28
N VAL A 161 -12.28 13.17 -9.90
CA VAL A 161 -12.83 11.84 -10.21
C VAL A 161 -12.50 10.90 -9.05
N LEU A 162 -13.53 10.29 -8.46
CA LEU A 162 -13.36 9.32 -7.39
C LEU A 162 -12.64 8.06 -7.89
N PRO A 163 -11.82 7.41 -7.04
CA PRO A 163 -11.24 6.11 -7.37
C PRO A 163 -12.34 5.07 -7.62
N GLY A 164 -11.98 3.99 -8.32
CA GLY A 164 -12.86 2.85 -8.52
C GLY A 164 -13.29 2.20 -7.19
N LYS A 165 -14.31 1.34 -7.26
CA LYS A 165 -14.72 0.53 -6.10
C LYS A 165 -13.59 -0.42 -5.69
N ALA A 166 -13.57 -0.84 -4.43
CA ALA A 166 -12.73 -1.97 -3.99
C ALA A 166 -13.01 -3.15 -4.92
N ALA A 167 -12.00 -3.59 -5.68
CA ALA A 167 -12.17 -4.53 -6.78
C ALA A 167 -11.75 -5.94 -6.41
N VAL A 168 -10.66 -6.05 -5.66
CA VAL A 168 -10.10 -7.32 -5.21
C VAL A 168 -9.94 -7.26 -3.70
N MET A 169 -10.25 -8.35 -3.01
CA MET A 169 -10.08 -8.51 -1.57
C MET A 169 -9.20 -9.73 -1.30
N GLN A 170 -8.27 -9.60 -0.36
CA GLN A 170 -7.36 -10.67 0.00
C GLN A 170 -7.50 -11.07 1.47
N LEU A 171 -7.54 -12.38 1.73
CA LEU A 171 -7.62 -12.96 3.06
C LEU A 171 -6.55 -14.06 3.20
N CYS A 172 -5.56 -13.85 4.07
CA CYS A 172 -4.44 -14.77 4.29
C CYS A 172 -4.37 -15.22 5.75
N CYS A 173 -4.55 -16.52 6.01
CA CYS A 173 -4.69 -17.08 7.37
C CYS A 173 -3.50 -17.98 7.79
N GLY A 174 -2.34 -17.79 7.17
CA GLY A 174 -1.15 -18.61 7.38
C GLY A 174 -0.23 -18.64 6.17
N THR A 175 0.55 -19.72 6.07
CA THR A 175 1.54 -19.95 5.02
C THR A 175 1.01 -20.72 3.82
N ASP A 176 -0.11 -21.43 3.97
CA ASP A 176 -0.50 -22.48 3.02
C ASP A 176 -1.47 -21.97 1.96
N TYR A 177 -2.40 -21.08 2.34
CA TYR A 177 -3.45 -20.56 1.46
C TYR A 177 -3.66 -19.06 1.67
N CYS A 178 -3.78 -18.35 0.55
CA CYS A 178 -4.26 -16.97 0.49
C CYS A 178 -5.42 -16.90 -0.50
N HIS A 179 -6.56 -16.40 -0.04
CA HIS A 179 -7.72 -16.20 -0.90
C HIS A 179 -7.62 -14.81 -1.54
N VAL A 180 -7.75 -14.77 -2.87
CA VAL A 180 -7.80 -13.53 -3.65
C VAL A 180 -9.15 -13.52 -4.36
N MET A 181 -10.05 -12.65 -3.93
CA MET A 181 -11.46 -12.64 -4.33
C MET A 181 -11.76 -11.40 -5.16
N HIS A 182 -12.26 -11.58 -6.38
CA HIS A 182 -12.56 -10.50 -7.34
C HIS A 182 -13.95 -9.90 -7.09
N ILE A 183 -14.09 -9.19 -5.98
CA ILE A 183 -15.37 -8.70 -5.44
C ILE A 183 -16.10 -7.67 -6.32
N ILE A 184 -15.45 -7.06 -7.31
CA ILE A 184 -16.17 -6.23 -8.31
C ILE A 184 -17.02 -7.07 -9.26
N HIS A 185 -16.65 -8.32 -9.52
CA HIS A 185 -17.42 -9.24 -10.37
C HIS A 185 -18.36 -10.12 -9.55
N SER A 186 -17.89 -10.64 -8.42
CA SER A 186 -18.68 -11.55 -7.58
C SER A 186 -19.66 -10.84 -6.65
N GLY A 187 -19.43 -9.56 -6.35
CA GLY A 187 -19.96 -8.94 -5.13
C GLY A 187 -19.37 -9.56 -3.86
N ILE A 188 -19.90 -9.15 -2.71
CA ILE A 188 -19.62 -9.80 -1.42
C ILE A 188 -20.74 -10.81 -1.17
N THR A 189 -20.41 -12.09 -1.13
CA THR A 189 -21.39 -13.17 -0.92
C THR A 189 -21.74 -13.30 0.57
N GLU A 190 -22.81 -14.03 0.88
CA GLU A 190 -23.32 -14.18 2.25
C GLU A 190 -22.25 -14.71 3.21
N THR A 191 -21.54 -15.79 2.85
CA THR A 191 -20.51 -16.36 3.73
C THR A 191 -19.31 -15.42 3.86
N LEU A 192 -18.94 -14.71 2.79
CA LEU A 192 -17.86 -13.72 2.86
C LEU A 192 -18.25 -12.55 3.78
N GLN A 193 -19.47 -12.04 3.67
CA GLN A 193 -19.98 -10.99 4.56
C GLN A 193 -19.95 -11.46 6.02
N PHE A 194 -20.41 -12.68 6.29
CA PHE A 194 -20.36 -13.28 7.62
C PHE A 194 -18.94 -13.27 8.21
N LEU A 195 -17.94 -13.72 7.45
CA LEU A 195 -16.52 -13.70 7.86
C LEU A 195 -16.01 -12.28 8.13
N LEU A 196 -16.36 -11.32 7.27
CA LEU A 196 -15.93 -9.92 7.42
C LEU A 196 -16.54 -9.26 8.67
N GLU A 197 -17.79 -9.61 8.98
CA GLU A 197 -18.54 -9.07 10.11
C GLU A 197 -18.34 -9.83 11.43
N ASP A 198 -17.59 -10.94 11.43
CA ASP A 198 -17.26 -11.72 12.61
C ASP A 198 -16.15 -11.07 13.45
N SER A 199 -16.44 -10.78 14.71
CA SER A 199 -15.48 -10.19 15.66
C SER A 199 -14.47 -11.21 16.23
N MET A 200 -14.71 -12.52 16.07
CA MET A 200 -13.77 -13.58 16.45
C MET A 200 -12.58 -13.67 15.49
N LEU A 201 -12.73 -13.17 14.26
CA LEU A 201 -11.69 -13.08 13.26
C LEU A 201 -11.06 -11.69 13.30
N LEU A 202 -9.83 -11.58 13.80
CA LEU A 202 -9.06 -10.34 13.78
C LEU A 202 -8.43 -10.14 12.40
N LYS A 203 -8.84 -9.07 11.70
CA LYS A 203 -8.27 -8.66 10.42
C LYS A 203 -7.12 -7.70 10.68
N VAL A 204 -5.96 -7.96 10.10
CA VAL A 204 -4.75 -7.19 10.35
C VAL A 204 -4.19 -6.63 9.05
N GLY A 205 -3.73 -5.39 9.08
CA GLY A 205 -3.17 -4.71 7.90
C GLY A 205 -2.60 -3.34 8.26
N VAL A 206 -1.90 -2.70 7.32
CA VAL A 206 -1.42 -1.32 7.49
C VAL A 206 -2.37 -0.38 6.76
N GLY A 207 -2.98 0.57 7.48
CA GLY A 207 -4.00 1.43 6.89
C GLY A 207 -5.38 0.78 6.81
N ILE A 208 -5.57 -0.40 7.41
CA ILE A 208 -6.75 -1.25 7.32
C ILE A 208 -8.06 -0.55 7.70
N ARG A 209 -8.00 0.48 8.54
CA ARG A 209 -9.18 1.29 8.88
C ARG A 209 -9.73 2.06 7.68
N ASN A 210 -8.87 2.50 6.77
CA ASN A 210 -9.31 3.14 5.53
C ASN A 210 -9.94 2.12 4.60
N ASP A 211 -9.38 0.91 4.56
CA ASP A 211 -9.89 -0.18 3.75
C ASP A 211 -11.27 -0.64 4.22
N SER A 212 -11.46 -0.80 5.53
CA SER A 212 -12.78 -1.15 6.09
C SER A 212 -13.84 -0.08 5.79
N VAL A 213 -13.48 1.20 5.88
CA VAL A 213 -14.36 2.32 5.49
C VAL A 213 -14.68 2.27 3.99
N LYS A 214 -13.71 1.92 3.14
CA LYS A 214 -13.92 1.79 1.70
C LYS A 214 -14.86 0.62 1.38
N VAL A 215 -14.66 -0.55 1.97
CA VAL A 215 -15.56 -1.70 1.84
C VAL A 215 -16.98 -1.32 2.26
N PHE A 216 -17.14 -0.63 3.39
CA PHE A 216 -18.45 -0.17 3.84
C PHE A 216 -19.12 0.78 2.84
N LYS A 217 -18.39 1.76 2.30
CA LYS A 217 -18.94 2.70 1.31
C LYS A 217 -19.30 2.02 -0.02
N ASP A 218 -18.48 1.08 -0.46
CA ASP A 218 -18.61 0.46 -1.78
C ASP A 218 -19.62 -0.70 -1.79
N TYR A 219 -19.79 -1.39 -0.65
CA TYR A 219 -20.57 -2.64 -0.56
C TYR A 219 -21.55 -2.70 0.60
N ASN A 220 -21.60 -1.68 1.48
CA ASN A 220 -22.44 -1.68 2.68
C ASN A 220 -22.18 -2.87 3.63
N VAL A 221 -20.93 -3.34 3.69
CA VAL A 221 -20.48 -4.43 4.57
C VAL A 221 -19.50 -3.89 5.60
N SER A 222 -19.69 -4.27 6.86
CA SER A 222 -18.85 -3.80 7.97
C SER A 222 -17.70 -4.79 8.24
N VAL A 223 -16.46 -4.41 7.92
CA VAL A 223 -15.29 -5.20 8.34
C VAL A 223 -15.04 -4.96 9.84
N LYS A 224 -15.38 -5.95 10.68
CA LYS A 224 -15.23 -5.88 12.14
C LYS A 224 -13.92 -6.48 12.61
N ALA A 225 -13.52 -6.14 13.85
CA ALA A 225 -12.28 -6.57 14.50
C ALA A 225 -11.05 -6.32 13.61
N VAL A 226 -10.72 -5.05 13.40
CA VAL A 226 -9.55 -4.62 12.62
C VAL A 226 -8.44 -4.14 13.56
N GLU A 227 -7.19 -4.54 13.30
CA GLU A 227 -6.00 -4.05 14.00
C GLU A 227 -5.03 -3.42 12.98
N ASP A 228 -4.70 -2.14 13.19
CA ASP A 228 -3.77 -1.42 12.33
C ASP A 228 -2.33 -1.64 12.79
N LEU A 229 -1.53 -2.29 11.94
CA LEU A 229 -0.16 -2.67 12.27
C LEU A 229 0.77 -1.47 12.43
N SER A 230 0.46 -0.32 11.84
CA SER A 230 1.22 0.92 12.07
C SER A 230 1.02 1.42 13.49
N TYR A 231 -0.21 1.34 14.01
CA TYR A 231 -0.50 1.68 15.40
C TYR A 231 0.16 0.68 16.36
N MET A 232 -0.02 -0.62 16.11
CA MET A 232 0.61 -1.67 16.91
C MET A 232 2.13 -1.53 16.95
N ALA A 233 2.78 -1.26 15.80
CA ALA A 233 4.22 -1.04 15.73
C ALA A 233 4.70 0.15 16.56
N ASN A 234 3.97 1.28 16.57
CA ASN A 234 4.33 2.42 17.42
C ASN A 234 4.26 2.07 18.91
N LYS A 235 3.32 1.22 19.32
CA LYS A 235 3.21 0.74 20.71
C LYS A 235 4.37 -0.19 21.09
N LYS A 236 4.75 -1.09 20.17
CA LYS A 236 5.78 -2.12 20.39
C LYS A 236 7.22 -1.59 20.28
N LEU A 237 7.50 -0.76 19.27
CA LEU A 237 8.85 -0.29 18.98
C LEU A 237 9.24 0.99 19.75
N GLY A 238 8.26 1.72 20.26
CA GLY A 238 8.47 2.96 20.99
C GLY A 238 9.08 4.08 20.12
N GLY A 239 9.63 5.09 20.79
CA GLY A 239 10.17 6.28 20.12
C GLY A 239 9.07 7.23 19.63
N LYS A 240 9.45 8.14 18.73
CA LYS A 240 8.52 9.16 18.21
C LYS A 240 7.52 8.48 17.26
N PRO A 241 6.19 8.59 17.51
CA PRO A 241 5.20 7.97 16.64
C PRO A 241 5.36 8.42 15.20
N LYS A 242 5.26 7.47 14.26
CA LYS A 242 5.30 7.76 12.83
C LYS A 242 4.31 6.90 12.06
N SER A 243 3.98 7.31 10.84
CA SER A 243 3.16 6.52 9.94
C SER A 243 4.03 5.45 9.28
N TRP A 244 3.80 4.20 9.66
CA TRP A 244 4.46 3.06 9.03
C TRP A 244 3.70 2.62 7.78
N GLY A 245 4.46 2.18 6.78
CA GLY A 245 3.94 1.49 5.61
C GLY A 245 4.23 0.00 5.71
N LEU A 246 3.45 -0.83 5.02
CA LEU A 246 3.65 -2.29 5.00
C LEU A 246 5.08 -2.67 4.58
N ARG A 247 5.63 -1.99 3.57
CA ARG A 247 7.00 -2.16 3.10
C ARG A 247 8.02 -1.84 4.19
N SER A 248 7.92 -0.66 4.82
CA SER A 248 8.92 -0.23 5.80
C SER A 248 8.88 -1.06 7.09
N LEU A 249 7.71 -1.59 7.49
CA LEU A 249 7.62 -2.56 8.57
C LEU A 249 8.20 -3.91 8.20
N THR A 250 7.92 -4.40 6.98
CA THR A 250 8.47 -5.68 6.50
C THR A 250 9.99 -5.64 6.44
N GLU A 251 10.56 -4.56 5.91
CA GLU A 251 12.02 -4.37 5.86
C GLU A 251 12.63 -4.31 7.26
N LEU A 252 11.98 -3.62 8.20
CA LEU A 252 12.49 -3.46 9.57
C LEU A 252 12.40 -4.74 10.41
N LEU A 253 11.27 -5.45 10.36
CA LEU A 253 10.96 -6.52 11.31
C LEU A 253 11.19 -7.92 10.73
N ILE A 254 11.10 -8.07 9.41
CA ILE A 254 11.21 -9.37 8.72
C ILE A 254 12.50 -9.43 7.89
N CYS A 255 13.20 -8.30 7.70
CA CYS A 255 14.40 -8.22 6.86
C CYS A 255 14.14 -8.72 5.43
N LYS A 256 12.95 -8.40 4.89
CA LYS A 256 12.53 -8.71 3.52
C LYS A 256 11.96 -7.48 2.83
N GLU A 257 12.06 -7.43 1.50
CA GLU A 257 11.54 -6.32 0.70
C GLU A 257 10.23 -6.71 0.00
N LEU A 258 9.21 -5.86 0.11
CA LEU A 258 8.00 -5.94 -0.72
C LEU A 258 8.24 -5.25 -2.06
N GLN A 259 8.09 -6.00 -3.15
CA GLN A 259 8.24 -5.46 -4.50
C GLN A 259 7.02 -4.64 -4.91
N LYS A 260 7.09 -3.32 -4.72
CA LYS A 260 6.04 -2.38 -5.10
C LYS A 260 6.22 -1.87 -6.52
N LEU A 261 6.08 -2.75 -7.51
CA LEU A 261 6.07 -2.33 -8.91
C LEU A 261 4.82 -1.49 -9.17
N ASN A 262 4.98 -0.17 -9.39
CA ASN A 262 3.87 0.76 -9.63
C ASN A 262 2.96 0.32 -10.76
N ARG A 263 3.50 -0.28 -11.82
CA ARG A 263 2.71 -0.85 -12.92
C ARG A 263 1.68 -1.90 -12.47
N ILE A 264 1.96 -2.65 -11.39
CA ILE A 264 1.03 -3.62 -10.82
C ILE A 264 0.12 -2.93 -9.82
N ARG A 265 0.71 -2.24 -8.84
CA ARG A 265 -0.01 -1.59 -7.74
C ARG A 265 -1.05 -0.56 -8.21
N LEU A 266 -0.69 0.21 -9.24
CA LEU A 266 -1.54 1.23 -9.86
C LEU A 266 -2.22 0.72 -11.13
N GLY A 267 -2.17 -0.59 -11.37
CA GLY A 267 -2.77 -1.21 -12.54
C GLY A 267 -4.29 -1.24 -12.48
N ASN A 268 -4.89 -1.73 -13.56
CA ASN A 268 -6.33 -1.95 -13.63
C ASN A 268 -6.70 -3.24 -12.85
N TRP A 269 -7.22 -3.08 -11.64
CA TRP A 269 -7.70 -4.19 -10.81
C TRP A 269 -9.15 -4.63 -11.14
N GLU A 270 -9.81 -3.95 -12.08
CA GLU A 270 -11.18 -4.27 -12.52
C GLU A 270 -11.23 -5.17 -13.78
N VAL A 271 -10.07 -5.53 -14.34
CA VAL A 271 -9.94 -6.42 -15.51
C VAL A 271 -10.64 -7.76 -15.29
N ASP A 272 -11.14 -8.40 -16.37
CA ASP A 272 -11.89 -9.67 -16.29
C ASP A 272 -11.11 -10.84 -15.64
N VAL A 273 -9.80 -10.88 -15.85
CA VAL A 273 -8.90 -11.87 -15.26
C VAL A 273 -7.63 -11.17 -14.79
N LEU A 274 -7.29 -11.33 -13.51
CA LEU A 274 -6.02 -10.82 -12.98
C LEU A 274 -4.83 -11.59 -13.56
N SER A 275 -3.76 -10.86 -13.87
CA SER A 275 -2.50 -11.49 -14.26
C SER A 275 -1.87 -12.23 -13.09
N LYS A 276 -1.01 -13.22 -13.39
CA LYS A 276 -0.24 -13.95 -12.36
C LYS A 276 0.52 -13.00 -11.42
N LYS A 277 1.09 -11.91 -11.96
CA LYS A 277 1.83 -10.92 -11.16
C LYS A 277 0.92 -10.12 -10.22
N GLN A 278 -0.31 -9.79 -10.64
CA GLN A 278 -1.30 -9.16 -9.76
C GLN A 278 -1.74 -10.10 -8.64
N LEU A 279 -1.98 -11.38 -8.96
CA LEU A 279 -2.31 -12.40 -7.96
C LEU A 279 -1.19 -12.58 -6.93
N GLU A 280 0.06 -12.70 -7.39
CA GLU A 280 1.24 -12.82 -6.52
C GLU A 280 1.42 -11.58 -5.64
N TYR A 281 1.26 -10.38 -6.20
CA TYR A 281 1.34 -9.13 -5.46
C TYR A 281 0.29 -9.06 -4.35
N ALA A 282 -0.99 -9.23 -4.72
CA ALA A 282 -2.14 -9.17 -3.83
C ALA A 282 -2.02 -10.19 -2.67
N ALA A 283 -1.66 -11.44 -2.99
CA ALA A 283 -1.48 -12.47 -1.97
C ALA A 283 -0.30 -12.16 -1.04
N THR A 284 0.78 -11.58 -1.57
CA THR A 284 1.97 -11.25 -0.78
C THR A 284 1.71 -10.10 0.19
N ASP A 285 0.93 -9.08 -0.18
CA ASP A 285 0.62 -7.95 0.71
C ASP A 285 -0.26 -8.41 1.90
N ALA A 286 -1.30 -9.21 1.66
CA ALA A 286 -2.09 -9.79 2.75
C ALA A 286 -1.26 -10.74 3.65
N PHE A 287 -0.40 -11.56 3.05
CA PHE A 287 0.52 -12.43 3.79
C PHE A 287 1.52 -11.64 4.65
N ALA A 288 2.06 -10.54 4.13
CA ALA A 288 2.98 -9.68 4.86
C ALA A 288 2.31 -9.10 6.11
N SER A 289 1.05 -8.66 5.99
CA SER A 289 0.26 -8.18 7.12
C SER A 289 0.07 -9.25 8.18
N TRP A 290 -0.27 -10.48 7.79
CA TRP A 290 -0.36 -11.62 8.71
C TRP A 290 0.99 -11.89 9.40
N GLN A 291 2.09 -12.00 8.65
CA GLN A 291 3.42 -12.25 9.23
C GLN A 291 3.87 -11.14 10.18
N LEU A 292 3.63 -9.88 9.82
CA LEU A 292 3.99 -8.73 10.65
C LEU A 292 3.24 -8.75 11.98
N TYR A 293 1.95 -9.10 11.98
CA TYR A 293 1.21 -9.27 13.22
C TYR A 293 1.84 -10.34 14.10
N GLN A 294 2.19 -11.50 13.53
CA GLN A 294 2.82 -12.59 14.29
C GLN A 294 4.12 -12.12 14.96
N VAL A 295 4.96 -11.36 14.25
CA VAL A 295 6.19 -10.79 14.80
C VAL A 295 5.87 -9.75 15.89
N LEU A 296 5.03 -8.76 15.60
CA LEU A 296 4.68 -7.68 16.53
C LEU A 296 4.04 -8.20 17.82
N LYS A 297 3.24 -9.26 17.75
CA LYS A 297 2.61 -9.90 18.91
C LYS A 297 3.63 -10.47 19.89
N THR A 298 4.79 -10.93 19.41
CA THR A 298 5.86 -11.47 20.26
C THR A 298 6.73 -10.41 20.93
N LEU A 299 6.66 -9.16 20.48
CA LEU A 299 7.44 -8.07 21.07
C LEU A 299 6.77 -7.57 22.35
N PRO A 300 7.52 -7.22 23.41
CA PRO A 300 6.97 -6.50 24.55
C PRO A 300 6.51 -5.10 24.14
N ASP A 301 5.63 -4.49 24.94
CA ASP A 301 5.34 -3.07 24.75
C ASP A 301 6.57 -2.25 25.15
N ALA A 302 6.88 -1.18 24.41
CA ALA A 302 8.10 -0.40 24.65
C ALA A 302 8.15 0.23 26.05
N LYS A 303 6.98 0.50 26.66
CA LYS A 303 6.86 1.02 28.04
C LYS A 303 7.27 -0.02 29.09
N ASP A 304 6.93 -1.27 28.85
CA ASP A 304 7.24 -2.38 29.77
C ASP A 304 8.73 -2.72 29.69
N ALA A 305 9.30 -2.72 28.48
CA ALA A 305 10.73 -2.93 28.26
C ALA A 305 11.64 -1.86 28.90
N THR A 306 11.14 -0.63 29.09
CA THR A 306 11.90 0.42 29.82
C THR A 306 11.83 0.26 31.33
N ALA A 307 10.73 -0.29 31.87
CA ALA A 307 10.56 -0.52 33.30
C ALA A 307 11.43 -1.69 33.79
N GLU A 308 11.47 -2.80 33.05
CA GLU A 308 12.33 -3.94 33.36
C GLU A 308 13.83 -3.55 33.35
N ARG A 309 14.23 -2.69 32.40
CA ARG A 309 15.62 -2.23 32.28
C ARG A 309 16.03 -1.27 33.40
N SER A 310 15.09 -0.52 33.98
CA SER A 310 15.36 0.31 35.17
C SER A 310 15.45 -0.50 36.45
N ASP A 311 14.74 -1.62 36.56
CA ASP A 311 14.81 -2.49 37.73
C ASP A 311 16.10 -3.31 37.76
N GLU A 312 16.61 -3.79 36.62
CA GLU A 312 17.91 -4.47 36.54
C GLU A 312 19.11 -3.57 36.91
N LEU A 313 19.03 -2.26 36.61
CA LEU A 313 20.09 -1.30 36.97
C LEU A 313 20.11 -0.94 38.47
N ASN A 314 19.04 -1.25 39.20
CA ASN A 314 18.96 -1.03 40.65
C ASN A 314 19.40 -2.26 41.48
N VAL A 315 19.76 -3.38 40.82
CA VAL A 315 20.29 -4.59 41.46
C VAL A 315 21.79 -4.70 41.20
N VAL A 316 22.56 -3.67 41.53
CA VAL A 316 24.02 -3.79 41.69
C VAL A 316 24.30 -3.77 43.19
N PRO A 317 24.77 -4.88 43.80
CA PRO A 317 25.15 -4.88 45.20
C PRO A 317 26.35 -3.95 45.37
N GLN A 318 26.20 -2.91 46.19
CA GLN A 318 27.35 -2.18 46.71
C GLN A 318 28.12 -3.14 47.62
N GLN A 319 29.27 -3.62 47.13
CA GLN A 319 30.32 -4.23 47.96
C GLN A 319 31.33 -3.16 48.35
#